data_AF-A0A7W1HK95-F1
#
_entry.id   AF-A0A7W1HK95-F1
#
_cell.length_a   1.000
_cell.length_b   1.000
_cell.length_c   1.000
_cell.angle_alpha   90.00
_cell.angle_beta   90.00
_cell.angle_gamma   90.00
#
_symmetry.space_group_name_H-M   'P 1'
#
loop_
_entity.id
_entity.type
_entity.pdbx_description
1 polymer ?
#
loop_
_entity_poly.entity_id
_entity_poly.type
_entity_poly.pdbx_seq_one_letter_code
_entity_poly.pdbx_strand_id
1 'polypeptide(L)'
;MNPPDNSEDTPKEGIAATDEILQVMYWLRGENIAQDVAAPELARWVALEPAQISPLLEGLVESGLVEYVPDREVRYRLTSSGAFEGGRRFADEFAEMIKPGHYECSDPNCDCRQSGNPADCVHQH
;
A
#
# COMPACT_ATOMS: atom_id res chain seq x y z
N MET A 1 39.21 6.14 13.47
CA MET A 1 37.94 6.43 12.78
C MET A 1 37.54 5.18 12.02
N ASN A 2 36.57 4.42 12.51
CA ASN A 2 35.89 3.43 11.69
C ASN A 2 34.91 4.18 10.76
N PRO A 3 34.75 3.77 9.49
CA PRO A 3 33.68 4.31 8.66
C PRO A 3 32.32 3.94 9.26
N PRO A 4 31.26 4.74 9.05
CA PRO A 4 29.92 4.34 9.42
C PRO A 4 29.56 3.09 8.62
N ASP A 5 29.21 2.04 9.36
CA ASP A 5 28.64 0.82 8.85
C ASP A 5 27.20 1.12 8.39
N ASN A 6 27.01 1.36 7.09
CA ASN A 6 25.70 1.57 6.47
C ASN A 6 25.05 0.25 6.03
N SER A 7 25.28 -0.87 6.73
CA SER A 7 24.74 -2.18 6.32
C SER A 7 23.34 -2.51 6.88
N GLU A 8 22.60 -1.51 7.37
CA GLU A 8 21.22 -1.67 7.84
C GLU A 8 20.14 -1.10 6.89
N ASP A 9 20.47 -0.80 5.63
CA ASP A 9 19.47 -0.62 4.55
C ASP A 9 18.81 -2.00 4.30
N THR A 10 17.83 -2.34 5.13
CA THR A 10 17.42 -3.72 5.40
C THR A 10 16.28 -4.16 4.47
N PRO A 11 16.09 -5.47 4.22
CA PRO A 11 15.02 -6.03 3.37
C PRO A 11 13.61 -5.50 3.68
N LYS A 12 13.38 -4.98 4.90
CA LYS A 12 12.13 -4.35 5.32
C LYS A 12 11.83 -3.07 4.55
N GLU A 13 12.84 -2.25 4.24
CA GLU A 13 12.66 -1.01 3.47
C GLU A 13 12.29 -1.32 2.02
N GLY A 14 12.88 -2.37 1.44
CA GLY A 14 12.51 -2.86 0.11
C GLY A 14 11.08 -3.40 0.04
N ILE A 15 10.62 -4.09 1.09
CA ILE A 15 9.23 -4.57 1.18
C ILE A 15 8.26 -3.39 1.28
N ALA A 16 8.53 -2.42 2.16
CA ALA A 16 7.69 -1.23 2.31
C ALA A 16 7.59 -0.42 1.01
N ALA A 17 8.71 -0.22 0.32
CA ALA A 17 8.74 0.46 -0.97
C ALA A 17 7.96 -0.30 -2.06
N THR A 18 8.03 -1.63 -2.07
CA THR A 18 7.26 -2.47 -3.00
C THR A 18 5.77 -2.38 -2.73
N ASP A 19 5.39 -2.39 -1.46
CA ASP A 19 3.99 -2.27 -1.02
C ASP A 19 3.42 -0.89 -1.41
N GLU A 20 4.18 0.19 -1.21
CA GLU A 20 3.82 1.56 -1.60
C GLU A 20 3.60 1.67 -3.12
N ILE A 21 4.51 1.12 -3.93
CA ILE A 21 4.35 1.09 -5.40
C ILE A 21 3.06 0.36 -5.79
N LEU A 22 2.76 -0.77 -5.16
CA LEU A 22 1.57 -1.56 -5.46
C LEU A 22 0.27 -0.81 -5.11
N GLN A 23 0.25 -0.15 -3.95
CA GLN A 23 -0.87 0.69 -3.49
C GLN A 23 -1.10 1.90 -4.42
N VAL A 24 -0.04 2.61 -4.79
CA VAL A 24 -0.12 3.76 -5.71
C VAL A 24 -0.63 3.33 -7.08
N MET A 25 -0.11 2.24 -7.65
CA MET A 25 -0.61 1.72 -8.93
C MET A 25 -2.09 1.32 -8.85
N TYR A 26 -2.52 0.73 -7.72
CA TYR A 26 -3.92 0.39 -7.49
C TYR A 26 -4.81 1.63 -7.45
N TRP A 27 -4.38 2.65 -6.70
CA TRP A 27 -5.11 3.92 -6.58
C TRP A 27 -5.21 4.66 -7.92
N LEU A 28 -4.10 4.81 -8.66
CA LEU A 28 -4.07 5.46 -9.97
C LEU A 28 -5.04 4.80 -10.97
N ARG A 29 -5.12 3.46 -10.93
CA ARG A 29 -6.05 2.70 -11.75
C ARG A 29 -7.51 2.93 -11.33
N GLY A 30 -7.79 2.92 -10.02
CA GLY A 30 -9.12 3.14 -9.46
C GLY A 30 -9.70 4.52 -9.78
N GLU A 31 -8.87 5.55 -9.74
CA GLU A 31 -9.22 6.94 -10.10
C GLU A 31 -9.21 7.20 -11.62
N ASN A 32 -8.91 6.18 -12.42
CA ASN A 32 -8.76 6.28 -13.88
C ASN A 32 -7.74 7.35 -14.33
N ILE A 33 -6.71 7.58 -13.51
CA ILE A 33 -5.60 8.51 -13.78
C ILE A 33 -4.58 7.84 -14.72
N ALA A 34 -4.25 6.58 -14.44
CA ALA A 34 -3.34 5.78 -15.25
C ALA A 34 -3.72 4.30 -15.20
N GLN A 35 -3.79 3.64 -16.37
CA GLN A 35 -4.00 2.19 -16.47
C GLN A 35 -2.68 1.42 -16.53
N ASP A 36 -1.60 2.10 -16.89
CA ASP A 36 -0.22 1.63 -16.95
C ASP A 36 0.73 2.80 -16.64
N VAL A 37 1.92 2.50 -16.13
CA VAL A 37 2.89 3.48 -15.65
C VAL A 37 4.31 3.15 -16.07
N ALA A 38 5.13 4.18 -16.22
CA ALA A 38 6.60 4.06 -16.26
C ALA A 38 7.22 4.48 -14.92
N ALA A 39 8.44 4.02 -14.62
CA ALA A 39 9.13 4.36 -13.37
C ALA A 39 9.24 5.90 -13.10
N PRO A 40 9.54 6.75 -14.10
CA PRO A 40 9.54 8.21 -13.89
C PRO A 40 8.18 8.81 -13.55
N GLU A 41 7.10 8.17 -13.97
CA GLU A 41 5.74 8.62 -13.65
C GLU A 41 5.39 8.27 -12.20
N LEU A 42 5.82 7.09 -11.72
CA LEU A 42 5.65 6.66 -10.34
C LEU A 42 6.44 7.52 -9.33
N ALA A 43 7.63 7.99 -9.69
CA ALA A 43 8.46 8.85 -8.84
C ALA A 43 7.79 10.18 -8.42
N ARG A 44 6.65 10.53 -9.03
CA ARG A 44 5.84 11.70 -8.65
C ARG A 44 4.93 11.45 -7.45
N TRP A 45 4.76 10.18 -7.09
CA TRP A 45 3.79 9.70 -6.10
C TRP A 45 4.45 9.00 -4.92
N VAL A 46 5.64 8.42 -5.13
CA VAL A 46 6.43 7.73 -4.11
C VAL A 46 7.73 8.50 -3.86
N ALA A 47 8.28 8.40 -2.65
CA ALA A 47 9.52 9.08 -2.26
C ALA A 47 10.79 8.35 -2.75
N LEU A 48 10.81 7.93 -4.02
CA LEU A 48 11.87 7.14 -4.64
C LEU A 48 12.25 7.69 -6.01
N GLU A 49 13.53 7.57 -6.35
CA GLU A 49 14.00 7.91 -7.70
C GLU A 49 13.66 6.82 -8.72
N PRO A 50 13.52 7.14 -10.02
CA PRO A 50 13.18 6.16 -11.05
C PRO A 50 14.14 4.95 -11.12
N ALA A 51 15.42 5.18 -10.78
CA ALA A 51 16.44 4.13 -10.73
C ALA A 51 16.24 3.14 -9.55
N GLN A 52 15.58 3.58 -8.47
CA GLN A 52 15.20 2.72 -7.34
C GLN A 52 13.88 2.00 -7.61
N ILE A 53 12.94 2.64 -8.32
CA ILE A 53 11.62 2.08 -8.65
C ILE A 53 11.73 0.93 -9.66
N SER A 54 12.59 1.07 -10.67
CA SER A 54 12.73 0.09 -11.76
C SER A 54 12.99 -1.35 -11.27
N PRO A 55 13.98 -1.64 -10.41
CA PRO A 55 14.20 -3.00 -9.91
C PRO A 55 13.06 -3.53 -9.04
N LEU A 56 12.31 -2.67 -8.34
CA LEU A 56 11.14 -3.08 -7.58
C LEU A 56 10.00 -3.52 -8.51
N LEU A 57 9.79 -2.80 -9.62
CA LEU A 57 8.82 -3.19 -10.66
C LEU A 57 9.23 -4.50 -11.33
N GLU A 58 10.51 -4.74 -11.56
CA GLU A 58 11.00 -6.03 -12.06
C GLU A 58 10.69 -7.17 -11.09
N GLY A 59 10.95 -7.00 -9.79
CA GLY A 59 10.56 -7.97 -8.76
C GLY A 59 9.04 -8.21 -8.68
N LEU A 60 8.24 -7.16 -8.92
CA LEU A 60 6.78 -7.26 -9.03
C LEU A 60 6.32 -8.01 -10.29
N VAL A 61 7.07 -7.93 -11.38
CA VAL A 61 6.84 -8.74 -12.58
C VAL A 61 7.19 -10.21 -12.31
N GLU A 62 8.33 -10.48 -11.68
CA GLU A 62 8.74 -11.84 -11.32
C GLU A 62 7.74 -12.53 -10.38
N SER A 63 7.10 -11.77 -9.49
CA SER A 63 6.04 -12.25 -8.60
C SER A 63 4.64 -12.30 -9.24
N GLY A 64 4.48 -11.85 -10.50
CA GLY A 64 3.22 -11.89 -11.24
C GLY A 64 2.16 -10.89 -10.76
N LEU A 65 2.55 -9.88 -9.98
CA LEU A 65 1.67 -8.80 -9.53
C LEU A 65 1.58 -7.67 -10.57
N VAL A 66 2.63 -7.50 -11.36
CA VAL A 66 2.72 -6.53 -12.44
C VAL A 66 3.09 -7.24 -13.74
N GLU A 67 2.71 -6.70 -14.88
CA GLU A 67 3.15 -7.17 -16.19
C GLU A 67 3.62 -6.03 -17.09
N TYR A 68 4.54 -6.35 -18.02
CA TYR A 68 4.96 -5.42 -19.05
C TYR A 68 3.83 -5.16 -20.04
N VAL A 69 3.72 -3.90 -20.47
CA VAL A 69 2.86 -3.54 -21.60
C VAL A 69 3.68 -3.63 -22.89
N PRO A 70 3.30 -4.47 -23.85
CA PRO A 70 4.03 -4.61 -25.12
C PRO A 70 3.93 -3.34 -25.99
N ASP A 71 4.86 -3.22 -26.94
CA ASP A 71 4.86 -2.27 -28.06
C ASP A 71 5.06 -0.77 -27.73
N ARG A 72 5.61 -0.44 -26.55
CA ARG A 72 6.00 0.94 -26.16
C ARG A 72 7.31 0.97 -25.36
N GLU A 73 7.72 2.18 -24.95
CA GLU A 73 8.67 2.37 -23.84
C GLU A 73 8.31 1.47 -22.65
N VAL A 74 9.28 1.14 -21.79
CA VAL A 74 9.11 0.21 -20.67
C VAL A 74 8.00 0.69 -19.73
N ARG A 75 6.85 0.03 -19.79
CA ARG A 75 5.64 0.36 -19.03
C ARG A 75 5.06 -0.88 -18.38
N TYR A 76 4.38 -0.64 -17.27
CA TYR A 76 3.93 -1.65 -16.33
C TYR A 76 2.46 -1.46 -16.01
N ARG A 77 1.71 -2.55 -15.90
CA ARG A 77 0.32 -2.53 -15.42
C ARG A 77 0.07 -3.60 -14.38
N LEU A 78 -0.89 -3.36 -13.50
CA LEU A 78 -1.30 -4.35 -12.51
C LEU A 78 -1.97 -5.54 -13.19
N THR A 79 -1.59 -6.74 -12.78
CA THR A 79 -2.37 -7.95 -13.06
C THR A 79 -3.62 -7.97 -12.18
N SER A 80 -4.51 -8.94 -12.38
CA SER A 80 -5.63 -9.16 -11.46
C SER A 80 -5.16 -9.42 -10.02
N SER A 81 -4.09 -10.20 -9.86
CA SER A 81 -3.49 -10.49 -8.55
C SER A 81 -2.87 -9.24 -7.93
N GLY A 82 -2.13 -8.44 -8.72
CA GLY A 82 -1.57 -7.18 -8.24
C GLY A 82 -2.63 -6.19 -7.79
N ALA A 83 -3.75 -6.10 -8.51
CA ALA A 83 -4.85 -5.23 -8.12
C ALA A 83 -5.52 -5.67 -6.82
N PHE A 84 -5.70 -6.97 -6.61
CA PHE A 84 -6.21 -7.51 -5.35
C PHE A 84 -5.25 -7.20 -4.19
N GLU A 85 -3.98 -7.50 -4.37
CA GLU A 85 -2.95 -7.31 -3.34
C GLU A 85 -2.69 -5.83 -3.02
N GLY A 86 -2.75 -4.94 -4.02
CA GLY A 86 -2.64 -3.49 -3.85
C GLY A 86 -3.83 -2.92 -3.11
N GLY A 87 -5.05 -3.35 -3.47
CA GLY A 87 -6.27 -2.95 -2.78
C GLY A 87 -6.33 -3.42 -1.34
N ARG A 88 -5.88 -4.65 -1.04
CA ARG A 88 -5.79 -5.15 0.34
C ARG A 88 -4.84 -4.31 1.18
N ARG A 89 -3.62 -4.05 0.69
CA ARG A 89 -2.63 -3.22 1.40
C ARG A 89 -3.10 -1.78 1.58
N PHE A 90 -3.74 -1.21 0.56
CA PHE A 90 -4.32 0.12 0.66
C PHE A 90 -5.40 0.14 1.75
N ALA A 91 -6.32 -0.84 1.74
CA ALA A 91 -7.34 -0.95 2.78
C ALA A 91 -6.73 -1.15 4.18
N ASP A 92 -5.68 -1.96 4.32
CA ASP A 92 -5.00 -2.22 5.59
C ASP A 92 -4.39 -0.93 6.18
N GLU A 93 -3.84 -0.03 5.37
CA GLU A 93 -3.32 1.27 5.83
C GLU A 93 -4.41 2.22 6.32
N PHE A 94 -5.59 2.18 5.69
CA PHE A 94 -6.74 3.01 6.09
C PHE A 94 -7.67 2.31 7.08
N ALA A 95 -7.46 1.03 7.40
CA ALA A 95 -8.34 0.23 8.24
C ALA A 95 -8.50 0.87 9.64
N GLU A 96 -7.42 1.37 10.23
CA GLU A 96 -7.47 2.05 11.52
C GLU A 96 -8.18 3.42 11.46
N MET A 97 -8.27 4.04 10.28
CA MET A 97 -8.95 5.32 10.08
C MET A 97 -10.46 5.16 9.83
N ILE A 98 -10.87 4.02 9.27
CA ILE A 98 -12.27 3.72 8.90
C ILE A 98 -12.99 2.91 9.99
N LYS A 99 -12.25 2.32 10.95
CA LYS A 99 -12.88 1.78 12.16
C LYS A 99 -13.69 2.89 12.83
N PRO A 100 -14.98 2.68 13.10
CA PRO A 100 -15.74 3.61 13.93
C PRO A 100 -14.95 3.81 15.22
N GLY A 101 -14.59 5.05 15.52
CA GLY A 101 -14.05 5.33 16.85
C GLY A 101 -15.08 4.86 17.87
N HIS A 102 -14.67 4.43 19.07
CA HIS A 102 -15.62 3.94 20.08
C HIS A 102 -16.77 4.94 20.40
N TYR A 103 -16.57 6.23 20.12
CA TYR A 103 -17.58 7.27 20.22
C TYR A 103 -18.73 7.15 19.20
N GLU A 104 -18.56 6.36 18.14
CA GLU A 104 -19.54 6.08 17.08
C GLU A 104 -20.28 4.75 17.28
N CYS A 105 -20.25 4.17 18.49
CA CYS A 105 -21.03 2.98 18.81
C CYS A 105 -22.53 3.24 18.54
N SER A 106 -23.04 2.67 17.45
CA SER A 106 -24.40 2.86 16.94
C SER A 106 -25.43 1.98 17.62
N ASP A 107 -24.98 1.04 18.48
CA ASP A 107 -25.87 0.26 19.33
C ASP A 107 -26.31 1.09 20.56
N PRO A 108 -27.59 1.48 20.67
CA PRO A 108 -28.10 2.19 21.84
C PRO A 108 -28.03 1.36 23.13
N ASN A 109 -27.86 0.03 23.04
CA ASN A 109 -27.81 -0.87 24.19
C ASN A 109 -26.39 -1.26 24.61
N CYS A 110 -25.35 -0.65 24.03
CA CYS A 110 -23.98 -0.97 24.41
C CYS A 110 -23.58 -0.31 25.74
N ASP A 111 -23.10 -1.10 26.69
CA ASP A 111 -22.73 -0.66 28.05
C ASP A 111 -21.60 0.38 28.07
N CYS A 112 -20.74 0.42 27.05
CA CYS A 112 -19.69 1.42 26.91
C CYS A 112 -20.23 2.86 26.78
N ARG A 113 -21.51 3.06 26.41
CA ARG A 113 -22.15 4.38 26.38
C ARG A 113 -22.45 4.93 27.77
N GLN A 114 -22.63 4.05 28.75
CA GLN A 114 -22.88 4.44 30.15
C GLN A 114 -21.57 4.63 30.91
N SER A 115 -20.60 3.73 30.72
CA SER A 115 -19.33 3.77 31.43
C SER A 115 -18.30 4.71 30.79
N GLY A 116 -18.42 4.98 29.48
CA GLY A 116 -17.40 5.68 28.70
C GLY A 116 -16.13 4.86 28.47
N ASN A 117 -16.11 3.59 28.88
CA ASN A 117 -14.95 2.72 28.81
C ASN A 117 -15.10 1.70 27.65
N PRO A 118 -14.20 1.72 26.65
CA PRO A 118 -14.22 0.77 25.53
C PRO A 118 -14.14 -0.71 25.91
N ALA A 119 -13.52 -1.04 27.04
CA ALA A 119 -13.38 -2.42 27.50
C ALA A 119 -14.73 -3.08 27.85
N ASP A 120 -15.76 -2.27 28.09
CA ASP A 120 -17.11 -2.74 28.44
C ASP A 120 -17.99 -2.99 27.19
N CYS A 121 -17.42 -2.88 25.99
CA CYS A 121 -18.14 -3.16 24.75
C CYS A 121 -18.36 -4.66 24.58
N VAL A 122 -19.62 -5.08 24.41
CA VAL A 122 -19.99 -6.50 24.18
C VAL A 122 -19.73 -6.97 22.74
N HIS A 123 -19.34 -6.06 21.83
CA HIS A 123 -19.07 -6.34 20.41
C HIS A 123 -17.59 -6.55 20.11
N GLN A 124 -16.77 -6.94 21.09
CA GLN A 124 -15.33 -7.18 20.88
C GLN A 124 -15.08 -8.26 19.80
N HIS A 125 -14.72 -7.83 18.60
CA HIS A 125 -14.03 -8.61 17.57
C HIS A 125 -13.10 -7.71 16.77
#